data_AF-A0A969MN36-F1
#
_entry.id   AF-A0A969MN36-F1
#
_cell.length_a   1.000
_cell.length_b   1.000
_cell.length_c   1.000
_cell.angle_alpha   90.00
_cell.angle_beta   90.00
_cell.angle_gamma   90.00
#
_symmetry.space_group_name_H-M   'P 1'
#
loop_
_entity.id
_entity.type
_entity.pdbx_description
1 polymer ?
#
loop_
_entity_poly.entity_id
_entity_poly.type
_entity_poly.pdbx_seq_one_letter_code
_entity_poly.pdbx_strand_id
1 'polypeptide(L)'
;MFKKLCGQAFETVNVIVGVSSLAAIAIGALTVFGNASLLGLDQIGVKTVAEKQIKQSIQIGMYCILTGGIGFFSAITVAVGIGTILSADDEDNSESKTSCHDSVVSSSTDSLYLYQIMRITITGCHHQNKLIVARIEDEASRKTVIYDWLDARFQDDLVELFDLDCNEDNLIGKAFSSSQTNPKNAIREFLDFYRPQLEFKSSCEEFSFNLETCVGCRNFYGANNIVCAIHPYGWEQDENCPDWEFNKRNRRVYFPFERQGVIDQLNRSIEQNQAHLIKNDDGTLTLWDDYTNRRFHFSWSGILLDGSDKLVEIGKPDQLLDYIQYLANRNVIEVDYSSKIDEFTQQLRDVATVEISDDGINIKVNYCSKLNINIERKYRFRFDGIPLYPYESIVPQVLKHNYNLATFVEWLRANKLRINR
;
A
#
# COMPACT_ATOMS: atom_id res chain seq x y z
N MET A 1 6.88 44.14 -14.05
CA MET A 1 5.48 44.64 -14.18
C MET A 1 4.58 43.66 -14.92
N PHE A 2 4.99 43.14 -16.08
CA PHE A 2 4.20 42.19 -16.89
C PHE A 2 3.88 40.86 -16.19
N LYS A 3 4.85 40.20 -15.52
CA LYS A 3 4.61 38.96 -14.74
C LYS A 3 3.56 39.13 -13.63
N LYS A 4 3.55 40.29 -12.95
CA LYS A 4 2.60 40.60 -11.85
C LYS A 4 1.18 40.82 -12.39
N LEU A 5 1.06 41.49 -13.54
CA LEU A 5 -0.22 41.66 -14.26
C LEU A 5 -0.77 40.32 -14.78
N CYS A 6 0.09 39.46 -15.34
CA CYS A 6 -0.32 38.13 -15.80
C CYS A 6 -0.77 37.23 -14.64
N GLY A 7 -0.06 37.24 -13.51
CA GLY A 7 -0.43 36.47 -12.31
C GLY A 7 -1.80 36.87 -11.76
N GLN A 8 -2.05 38.18 -11.61
CA GLN A 8 -3.34 38.69 -11.12
C GLN A 8 -4.51 38.40 -12.07
N ALA A 9 -4.28 38.48 -13.38
CA ALA A 9 -5.29 38.11 -14.38
C ALA A 9 -5.61 36.61 -14.35
N PHE A 10 -4.60 35.75 -14.18
CA PHE A 10 -4.78 34.29 -14.12
C PHE A 10 -5.52 33.86 -12.86
N GLU A 11 -5.18 34.45 -11.71
CA GLU A 11 -5.85 34.18 -10.44
C GLU A 11 -7.33 34.56 -10.49
N THR A 12 -7.63 35.72 -11.09
CA THR A 12 -9.02 36.18 -11.29
C THR A 12 -9.80 35.23 -12.20
N VAL A 13 -9.19 34.76 -13.30
CA VAL A 13 -9.83 33.80 -14.21
C VAL A 13 -10.06 32.45 -13.53
N ASN A 14 -9.10 31.93 -12.77
CA ASN A 14 -9.24 30.67 -12.05
C ASN A 14 -10.36 30.70 -11.00
N VAL A 15 -10.48 31.82 -10.25
CA VAL A 15 -11.57 32.00 -9.28
C VAL A 15 -12.93 32.03 -10.00
N ILE A 16 -13.04 32.76 -11.11
CA ILE A 16 -14.29 32.84 -11.88
C ILE A 16 -14.68 31.47 -12.45
N VAL A 17 -13.72 30.72 -13.01
CA VAL A 17 -13.95 29.37 -13.54
C VAL A 17 -14.36 28.41 -12.42
N GLY A 18 -13.67 28.42 -11.28
CA GLY A 18 -14.00 27.58 -10.13
C GLY A 18 -15.39 27.86 -9.57
N VAL A 19 -15.76 29.14 -9.41
CA VAL A 19 -17.10 29.55 -8.92
C VAL A 19 -18.20 29.17 -9.93
N SER A 20 -17.96 29.37 -11.23
CA SER A 20 -18.92 29.01 -12.29
C SER A 20 -19.13 27.50 -12.36
N SER A 21 -18.06 26.71 -12.21
CA SER A 21 -18.11 25.25 -12.13
C SER A 21 -18.87 24.73 -10.92
N LEU A 22 -18.65 25.31 -9.73
CA LEU A 22 -19.41 24.97 -8.53
C LEU A 22 -20.89 25.32 -8.66
N ALA A 23 -21.21 26.46 -9.27
CA ALA A 23 -22.59 26.84 -9.55
C ALA A 23 -23.27 25.86 -10.53
N ALA A 24 -22.57 25.43 -11.58
CA ALA A 24 -23.06 24.43 -12.54
C ALA A 24 -23.32 23.07 -11.87
N ILE A 25 -22.42 22.62 -10.98
CA ILE A 25 -22.60 21.40 -10.19
C ILE A 25 -23.82 21.52 -9.26
N ALA A 26 -23.96 22.65 -8.56
CA ALA A 26 -25.08 22.87 -7.64
C ALA A 26 -26.44 22.88 -8.37
N ILE A 27 -26.53 23.57 -9.51
CA ILE A 27 -27.74 23.59 -10.36
C ILE A 27 -28.03 22.18 -10.91
N GLY A 28 -27.00 21.48 -11.36
CA GLY A 28 -27.11 20.10 -11.83
C GLY A 28 -27.59 19.13 -10.75
N ALA A 29 -27.08 19.25 -9.52
CA ALA A 29 -27.53 18.44 -8.39
C ALA A 29 -29.00 18.72 -8.03
N LEU A 30 -29.38 19.99 -7.90
CA LEU A 30 -30.76 20.38 -7.61
C LEU A 30 -31.74 19.87 -8.67
N THR A 31 -31.36 19.92 -9.96
CA THR A 31 -32.19 19.43 -11.05
C THR A 31 -32.28 17.91 -11.08
N VAL A 32 -31.21 17.16 -10.81
CA VAL A 32 -31.25 15.69 -10.75
C VAL A 32 -32.07 15.22 -9.55
N PHE A 33 -31.77 15.70 -8.34
CA PHE A 33 -32.45 15.23 -7.14
C PHE A 33 -33.90 15.71 -7.07
N GLY A 34 -34.19 16.96 -7.44
CA GLY A 34 -35.56 17.47 -7.47
C GLY A 34 -36.46 16.71 -8.46
N ASN A 35 -35.96 16.40 -9.65
CA ASN A 35 -36.73 15.68 -10.66
C ASN A 35 -36.80 14.16 -10.41
N ALA A 36 -35.79 13.56 -9.77
CA ALA A 36 -35.85 12.17 -9.33
C ALA A 36 -36.93 11.97 -8.25
N SER A 37 -37.09 12.93 -7.33
CA SER A 37 -38.18 12.91 -6.36
C SER A 37 -39.57 13.01 -7.00
N LEU A 38 -39.72 13.81 -8.08
CA LEU A 38 -40.98 13.90 -8.83
C LEU A 38 -41.33 12.59 -9.55
N LEU A 39 -40.34 11.87 -10.11
CA LEU A 39 -40.54 10.52 -10.67
C LEU A 39 -41.01 9.52 -9.62
N GLY A 40 -40.49 9.60 -8.39
CA GLY A 40 -40.93 8.75 -7.28
C GLY A 40 -42.39 9.02 -6.87
N LEU A 41 -42.85 10.28 -6.97
CA LEU A 41 -44.24 10.66 -6.68
C LEU A 41 -45.21 10.19 -7.77
N ASP A 42 -44.80 10.24 -9.05
CA ASP A 42 -45.60 9.73 -10.17
C ASP A 42 -45.81 8.20 -10.08
N GLN A 43 -44.78 7.46 -9.64
CA GLN A 43 -44.87 6.02 -9.39
C GLN A 43 -45.86 5.64 -8.27
N ILE A 44 -46.18 6.57 -7.36
CA ILE A 44 -47.14 6.38 -6.27
C ILE A 44 -48.53 6.94 -6.65
N GLY A 45 -48.74 7.29 -7.93
CA GLY A 45 -50.04 7.72 -8.47
C GLY A 45 -50.37 9.18 -8.25
N VAL A 46 -49.41 10.00 -7.80
CA VAL A 46 -49.57 11.45 -7.72
C VAL A 46 -49.27 12.03 -9.09
N LYS A 47 -50.31 12.48 -9.80
CA LYS A 47 -50.20 13.00 -11.17
C LYS A 47 -49.32 14.26 -11.18
N THR A 48 -48.07 14.11 -11.63
CA THR A 48 -47.13 15.23 -11.79
C THR A 48 -46.88 15.52 -13.28
N VAL A 49 -45.92 16.41 -13.56
CA VAL A 49 -45.53 16.86 -14.90
C VAL A 49 -45.23 15.66 -15.82
N ALA A 50 -45.43 15.82 -17.14
CA ALA A 50 -45.23 14.73 -18.11
C ALA A 50 -43.84 14.06 -17.99
N GLU A 51 -43.81 12.73 -17.81
CA GLU A 51 -42.61 11.91 -17.58
C GLU A 51 -41.47 12.21 -18.57
N LYS A 52 -41.80 12.51 -19.83
CA LYS A 52 -40.84 12.87 -20.89
C LYS A 52 -40.04 14.14 -20.56
N GLN A 53 -40.66 15.14 -19.93
CA GLN A 53 -40.00 16.39 -19.52
C GLN A 53 -39.10 16.18 -18.29
N ILE A 54 -39.49 15.26 -17.39
CA ILE A 54 -38.71 14.92 -16.19
C ILE A 54 -37.41 14.21 -16.60
N LYS A 55 -37.48 13.23 -17.50
CA LYS A 55 -36.28 12.52 -18.02
C LYS A 55 -35.32 13.45 -18.75
N GLN A 56 -35.82 14.37 -19.57
CA GLN A 56 -34.98 15.38 -20.24
C GLN A 56 -34.29 16.32 -19.25
N SER A 57 -35.00 16.74 -18.20
CA SER A 57 -34.44 17.63 -17.16
C SER A 57 -33.35 16.95 -16.34
N ILE A 58 -33.48 15.64 -16.05
CA ILE A 58 -32.44 14.85 -15.38
C ILE A 58 -31.21 14.72 -16.27
N GLN A 59 -31.37 14.48 -17.57
CA GLN A 59 -30.23 14.41 -18.50
C GLN A 59 -29.46 15.74 -18.58
N ILE A 60 -30.17 16.87 -18.63
CA ILE A 60 -29.56 18.21 -18.58
C ILE A 60 -28.81 18.40 -17.25
N GLY A 61 -29.41 18.03 -16.12
CA GLY A 61 -28.79 18.11 -14.81
C GLY A 61 -27.49 17.30 -14.72
N MET A 62 -27.48 16.07 -15.24
CA MET A 62 -26.27 15.24 -15.30
C MET A 62 -25.19 15.87 -16.19
N TYR A 63 -25.55 16.46 -17.32
CA TYR A 63 -24.60 17.16 -18.20
C TYR A 63 -23.97 18.38 -17.51
N CYS A 64 -24.75 19.15 -16.73
CA CYS A 64 -24.25 20.26 -15.92
C CYS A 64 -23.27 19.81 -14.81
N ILE A 65 -23.53 18.68 -14.16
CA ILE A 65 -22.60 18.11 -13.15
C ILE A 65 -21.28 17.69 -13.81
N LEU A 66 -21.35 16.99 -14.95
CA LEU A 66 -20.15 16.51 -15.65
C LEU A 66 -19.28 17.66 -16.17
N THR A 67 -19.89 18.65 -16.82
CA THR A 67 -19.18 19.81 -17.36
C THR A 67 -18.64 20.72 -16.25
N GLY A 68 -19.41 20.92 -15.17
CA GLY A 68 -18.96 21.64 -13.98
C GLY A 68 -17.77 20.96 -13.30
N GLY A 69 -17.78 19.62 -13.20
CA GLY A 69 -16.67 18.82 -12.66
C GLY A 69 -15.37 19.01 -13.43
N ILE A 70 -15.41 18.92 -14.77
CA ILE A 70 -14.22 19.12 -15.62
C ILE A 70 -13.61 20.52 -15.41
N GLY A 71 -14.45 21.56 -15.33
CA GLY A 71 -13.97 22.93 -15.08
C GLY A 71 -13.43 23.17 -13.66
N PHE A 72 -13.90 22.41 -12.66
CA PHE A 72 -13.39 22.49 -11.29
C PHE A 72 -12.00 21.84 -11.18
N PHE A 73 -11.81 20.68 -11.80
CA PHE A 73 -10.51 20.00 -11.80
C PHE A 73 -9.42 20.78 -12.56
N SER A 74 -9.77 21.47 -13.65
CA SER A 74 -8.81 22.32 -14.37
C SER A 74 -8.40 23.57 -13.57
N ALA A 75 -9.29 24.15 -12.77
CA ALA A 75 -8.95 25.28 -11.90
C ALA A 75 -7.97 24.88 -10.77
N ILE A 76 -8.10 23.65 -10.24
CA ILE A 76 -7.23 23.13 -9.17
C ILE A 76 -5.81 22.84 -9.68
N THR A 77 -5.67 22.18 -10.83
CA THR A 77 -4.34 21.81 -11.36
C THR A 77 -3.50 23.03 -11.72
N VAL A 78 -4.14 24.10 -12.22
CA VAL A 78 -3.47 25.37 -12.51
C VAL A 78 -3.06 26.10 -11.23
N ALA A 79 -3.89 26.08 -10.18
CA ALA A 79 -3.54 26.72 -8.90
C ALA A 79 -2.30 26.07 -8.24
N VAL A 80 -2.17 24.75 -8.35
CA VAL A 80 -1.00 24.00 -7.83
C VAL A 80 0.26 24.28 -8.66
N GLY A 81 0.14 24.40 -9.98
CA GLY A 81 1.28 24.69 -10.88
C GLY A 81 1.85 26.10 -10.75
N ILE A 82 1.06 27.09 -10.29
CA ILE A 82 1.55 28.46 -10.07
C ILE A 82 2.29 28.58 -8.72
N GLY A 83 1.90 27.79 -7.71
CA GLY A 83 2.56 27.78 -6.39
C GLY A 83 3.99 27.25 -6.42
N THR A 84 4.29 26.31 -7.31
CA THR A 84 5.63 25.75 -7.49
C THR A 84 6.57 26.66 -8.27
N ILE A 85 6.05 27.48 -9.20
CA ILE A 85 6.87 28.40 -10.02
C ILE A 85 7.27 29.66 -9.24
N LEU A 86 6.51 30.05 -8.21
CA LEU A 86 6.81 31.24 -7.39
C LEU A 86 7.76 30.97 -6.21
N SER A 87 8.08 29.70 -5.92
CA SER A 87 8.85 29.30 -4.74
C SER A 87 10.29 28.87 -5.06
N ALA A 88 10.77 29.10 -6.29
CA ALA A 88 12.04 28.55 -6.79
C ALA A 88 13.22 29.55 -6.84
N ASP A 89 13.06 30.77 -6.33
CA ASP A 89 14.16 31.74 -6.21
C ASP A 89 14.36 32.05 -4.72
N ASP A 90 15.21 31.27 -4.04
CA ASP A 90 16.14 31.74 -3.00
C ASP A 90 17.04 30.58 -2.52
N GLU A 91 18.34 30.89 -2.36
CA GLU A 91 19.44 30.10 -1.78
C GLU A 91 20.33 29.26 -2.72
N ASP A 92 21.25 29.96 -3.40
CA ASP A 92 22.61 29.47 -3.73
C ASP A 92 23.62 30.06 -2.72
N ASN A 93 24.32 29.21 -1.94
CA ASN A 93 25.78 29.31 -1.68
C ASN A 93 26.32 28.24 -0.70
N SER A 94 27.14 27.34 -1.27
CA SER A 94 28.35 26.65 -0.76
C SER A 94 28.48 26.24 0.72
N GLU A 95 28.70 24.94 0.97
CA GLU A 95 30.05 24.41 1.30
C GLU A 95 30.10 22.87 1.26
N SER A 96 31.24 22.36 0.78
CA SER A 96 31.51 20.96 0.48
C SER A 96 31.62 20.07 1.73
N LYS A 97 30.86 18.98 1.78
CA LYS A 97 31.25 17.76 2.47
C LYS A 97 30.92 16.55 1.61
N THR A 98 31.95 15.74 1.41
CA THR A 98 31.99 14.49 0.65
C THR A 98 30.99 13.49 1.22
N SER A 99 29.94 13.16 0.47
CA SER A 99 29.16 11.93 0.66
C SER A 99 28.75 11.38 -0.70
N CYS A 100 29.06 10.11 -0.93
CA CYS A 100 28.64 9.36 -2.12
C CYS A 100 27.12 9.30 -2.18
N HIS A 101 26.51 10.23 -2.92
CA HIS A 101 25.11 10.15 -3.30
C HIS A 101 25.00 9.28 -4.55
N ASP A 102 24.48 8.07 -4.36
CA ASP A 102 23.77 7.42 -5.46
C ASP A 102 22.54 8.26 -5.77
N SER A 103 22.60 8.93 -6.90
CA SER A 103 21.50 9.67 -7.49
C SER A 103 20.32 8.73 -7.69
N VAL A 104 19.29 8.87 -6.86
CA VAL A 104 17.92 8.48 -7.20
C VAL A 104 17.60 9.22 -8.48
N VAL A 105 17.72 8.52 -9.61
CA VAL A 105 17.39 9.05 -10.93
C VAL A 105 15.89 9.29 -10.97
N SER A 106 15.48 10.51 -10.68
CA SER A 106 14.21 11.05 -11.16
C SER A 106 14.36 11.33 -12.65
N SER A 107 13.93 10.43 -13.52
CA SER A 107 13.72 10.78 -14.93
C SER A 107 12.75 9.83 -15.62
N SER A 108 11.74 10.41 -16.27
CA SER A 108 10.62 9.85 -17.04
C SER A 108 9.38 9.45 -16.22
N THR A 109 8.26 10.12 -16.52
CA THR A 109 6.90 9.78 -16.11
C THR A 109 6.39 8.57 -16.90
N ASP A 110 7.18 7.52 -17.00
CA ASP A 110 6.72 6.26 -17.58
C ASP A 110 5.90 5.55 -16.52
N SER A 111 4.62 5.31 -16.81
CA SER A 111 3.71 4.62 -15.90
C SER A 111 4.26 3.21 -15.62
N LEU A 112 4.59 2.95 -14.36
CA LEU A 112 5.04 1.64 -13.90
C LEU A 112 3.85 0.77 -13.50
N TYR A 113 3.84 -0.48 -13.94
CA TYR A 113 2.75 -1.42 -13.68
C TYR A 113 3.23 -2.60 -12.86
N LEU A 114 2.37 -3.02 -11.92
CA LEU A 114 2.53 -4.26 -11.17
C LEU A 114 1.80 -5.38 -11.91
N TYR A 115 2.55 -6.40 -12.32
CA TYR A 115 2.01 -7.63 -12.88
C TYR A 115 2.10 -8.74 -11.85
N GLN A 116 1.08 -9.60 -11.84
CA GLN A 116 0.98 -10.78 -10.98
C GLN A 116 0.66 -12.00 -11.85
N ILE A 117 1.22 -13.14 -11.47
CA ILE A 117 0.89 -14.42 -12.08
C ILE A 117 -0.32 -14.99 -11.35
N MET A 118 -1.36 -15.31 -12.11
CA MET A 118 -2.64 -15.78 -11.58
C MET A 118 -3.13 -17.02 -12.33
N ARG A 119 -4.08 -17.73 -11.73
CA ARG A 119 -4.79 -18.84 -12.36
C ARG A 119 -6.26 -18.46 -12.58
N ILE A 120 -6.75 -18.59 -13.81
CA ILE A 120 -8.17 -18.42 -14.10
C ILE A 120 -8.90 -19.77 -13.96
N THR A 121 -9.89 -19.82 -13.07
CA THR A 121 -10.81 -20.95 -12.90
C THR A 121 -12.21 -20.57 -13.38
N ILE A 122 -12.46 -20.63 -14.68
CA ILE A 122 -13.80 -20.44 -15.25
C ILE A 122 -14.47 -21.79 -15.50
N THR A 123 -15.60 -22.01 -14.84
CA THR A 123 -16.45 -23.18 -15.07
C THR A 123 -17.03 -23.13 -16.50
N GLY A 124 -16.78 -24.17 -17.31
CA GLY A 124 -17.36 -24.30 -18.66
C GLY A 124 -16.57 -23.69 -19.83
N CYS A 125 -15.31 -23.26 -19.60
CA CYS A 125 -14.44 -22.77 -20.67
C CYS A 125 -13.37 -23.82 -21.06
N HIS A 126 -13.03 -23.94 -22.35
CA HIS A 126 -11.99 -24.86 -22.85
C HIS A 126 -10.56 -24.53 -22.37
N HIS A 127 -10.38 -23.41 -21.65
CA HIS A 127 -9.10 -22.95 -21.11
C HIS A 127 -9.05 -23.03 -19.58
N GLN A 128 -9.76 -23.99 -19.00
CA GLN A 128 -9.63 -24.30 -17.58
C GLN A 128 -8.18 -24.58 -17.21
N ASN A 129 -7.75 -24.00 -16.09
CA ASN A 129 -6.50 -24.33 -15.42
C ASN A 129 -5.20 -23.81 -16.10
N LYS A 130 -5.27 -22.66 -16.78
CA LYS A 130 -4.08 -22.00 -17.34
C LYS A 130 -3.63 -20.80 -16.51
N LEU A 131 -2.31 -20.62 -16.43
CA LEU A 131 -1.69 -19.45 -15.83
C LEU A 131 -1.79 -18.24 -16.77
N ILE A 132 -1.93 -17.08 -16.17
CA ILE A 132 -1.96 -15.78 -16.84
C ILE A 132 -0.97 -14.83 -16.17
N VAL A 133 -0.51 -13.85 -16.94
CA VAL A 133 0.15 -12.66 -16.41
C VAL A 133 -0.89 -11.55 -16.45
N ALA A 134 -1.16 -10.94 -15.31
CA ALA A 134 -2.26 -10.00 -15.15
C ALA A 134 -1.84 -8.75 -14.39
N ARG A 135 -2.45 -7.62 -14.72
CA ARG A 135 -2.45 -6.43 -13.88
C ARG A 135 -3.88 -5.99 -13.62
N ILE A 136 -4.09 -5.33 -12.48
CA ILE A 136 -5.38 -4.79 -12.08
C ILE A 136 -5.32 -3.27 -12.28
N GLU A 137 -6.29 -2.74 -13.01
CA GLU A 137 -6.50 -1.29 -13.14
C GLU A 137 -7.78 -0.92 -12.40
N ASP A 138 -7.66 0.05 -11.49
CA ASP A 138 -8.80 0.64 -10.80
C ASP A 138 -9.37 1.78 -11.66
N GLU A 139 -10.43 1.50 -12.41
CA GLU A 139 -11.27 2.53 -13.01
C GLU A 139 -12.24 3.08 -11.96
N ALA A 140 -12.70 4.33 -12.13
CA ALA A 140 -13.51 5.07 -11.14
C ALA A 140 -14.74 4.34 -10.58
N SER A 141 -15.21 3.27 -11.21
CA SER A 141 -16.35 2.46 -10.77
C SER A 141 -16.14 0.94 -10.86
N ARG A 142 -14.97 0.46 -11.30
CA ARG A 142 -14.73 -0.99 -11.46
C ARG A 142 -13.24 -1.32 -11.47
N LYS A 143 -12.91 -2.53 -11.01
CA LYS A 143 -11.60 -3.12 -11.21
C LYS A 143 -11.59 -3.86 -12.55
N THR A 144 -10.70 -3.48 -13.46
CA THR A 144 -10.51 -4.14 -14.75
C THR A 144 -9.23 -4.97 -14.68
N VAL A 145 -9.29 -6.24 -15.05
CA VAL A 145 -8.11 -7.12 -15.13
C VAL A 145 -7.63 -7.16 -16.57
N ILE A 146 -6.42 -6.69 -16.82
CA ILE A 146 -5.74 -6.79 -18.12
C ILE A 146 -4.78 -7.96 -18.02
N TYR A 147 -4.96 -8.97 -18.88
CA TYR A 147 -4.16 -10.19 -18.81
C TYR A 147 -3.81 -10.75 -20.20
N ASP A 148 -2.78 -11.59 -20.22
CA ASP A 148 -2.47 -12.47 -21.34
C ASP A 148 -2.10 -13.86 -20.78
N TRP A 149 -2.19 -14.88 -21.63
CA TRP A 149 -1.82 -16.24 -21.28
C TRP A 149 -0.31 -16.36 -21.08
N LEU A 150 0.09 -17.09 -20.04
CA LEU A 150 1.49 -17.38 -19.79
C LEU A 150 1.91 -18.61 -20.61
N ASP A 151 2.72 -18.39 -21.65
CA ASP A 151 3.27 -19.46 -22.50
C ASP A 151 4.12 -20.45 -21.67
N ALA A 152 4.04 -21.76 -21.93
CA ALA A 152 4.76 -22.78 -21.16
C ALA A 152 6.28 -22.52 -21.06
N ARG A 153 6.90 -22.06 -22.14
CA ARG A 153 8.32 -21.69 -22.15
C ARG A 153 8.67 -20.59 -21.13
N PHE A 154 7.77 -19.64 -20.90
CA PHE A 154 7.98 -18.60 -19.89
C PHE A 154 7.73 -19.12 -18.48
N GLN A 155 6.93 -20.18 -18.31
CA GLN A 155 6.69 -20.78 -16.99
C GLN A 155 7.97 -21.43 -16.47
N ASP A 156 8.67 -22.21 -17.30
CA ASP A 156 9.94 -22.84 -16.95
C ASP A 156 10.98 -21.79 -16.50
N ASP A 157 11.15 -20.73 -17.29
CA ASP A 157 12.07 -19.62 -16.98
C ASP A 157 11.70 -18.94 -15.65
N LEU A 158 10.41 -18.75 -15.38
CA LEU A 158 9.94 -18.10 -14.15
C LEU A 158 10.09 -18.99 -12.91
N VAL A 159 9.83 -20.29 -13.04
CA VAL A 159 10.04 -21.28 -11.98
C VAL A 159 11.50 -21.27 -11.55
N GLU A 160 12.41 -21.25 -12.52
CA GLU A 160 13.84 -21.18 -12.29
C GLU A 160 14.27 -19.85 -11.64
N LEU A 161 13.70 -18.73 -12.12
CA LEU A 161 14.01 -17.39 -11.63
C LEU A 161 13.53 -17.15 -10.19
N PHE A 162 12.33 -17.65 -9.86
CA PHE A 162 11.75 -17.55 -8.52
C PHE A 162 12.22 -18.68 -7.59
N ASP A 163 13.14 -19.53 -8.05
CA ASP A 163 13.70 -20.66 -7.31
C ASP A 163 12.61 -21.56 -6.70
N LEU A 164 11.64 -21.91 -7.55
CA LEU A 164 10.51 -22.76 -7.17
C LEU A 164 10.86 -24.20 -7.54
N ASP A 165 10.60 -25.16 -6.65
CA ASP A 165 10.91 -26.60 -6.80
C ASP A 165 10.20 -27.29 -7.99
N CYS A 166 10.41 -26.81 -9.21
CA CYS A 166 9.78 -27.24 -10.46
C CYS A 166 8.23 -27.28 -10.41
N ASN A 167 7.60 -26.50 -9.51
CA ASN A 167 6.16 -26.49 -9.33
C ASN A 167 5.54 -25.19 -9.86
N GLU A 168 4.91 -25.28 -11.03
CA GLU A 168 4.21 -24.17 -11.68
C GLU A 168 3.09 -23.56 -10.81
N ASP A 169 2.45 -24.34 -9.92
CA ASP A 169 1.43 -23.79 -9.01
C ASP A 169 2.00 -22.76 -8.04
N ASN A 170 3.30 -22.86 -7.73
CA ASN A 170 3.98 -21.90 -6.86
C ASN A 170 4.29 -20.56 -7.56
N LEU A 171 4.07 -20.47 -8.88
CA LEU A 171 4.10 -19.19 -9.58
C LEU A 171 2.92 -18.30 -9.21
N ILE A 172 1.81 -18.88 -8.73
CA ILE A 172 0.61 -18.12 -8.40
C ILE A 172 0.93 -17.14 -7.28
N GLY A 173 0.62 -15.87 -7.51
CA GLY A 173 0.88 -14.79 -6.57
C GLY A 173 2.25 -14.16 -6.71
N LYS A 174 3.18 -14.70 -7.51
CA LYS A 174 4.45 -14.02 -7.82
C LYS A 174 4.18 -12.78 -8.66
N ALA A 175 4.88 -11.69 -8.35
CA ALA A 175 4.70 -10.38 -8.95
C ALA A 175 6.00 -9.79 -9.47
N PHE A 176 5.89 -8.87 -10.43
CA PHE A 176 7.01 -8.11 -10.96
C PHE A 176 6.54 -6.77 -11.53
N SER A 177 7.44 -5.79 -11.57
CA SER A 177 7.19 -4.51 -12.24
C SER A 177 7.63 -4.50 -13.70
N SER A 178 6.92 -3.70 -14.51
CA SER A 178 7.24 -3.45 -15.92
C SER A 178 6.71 -2.08 -16.36
N SER A 179 7.42 -1.44 -17.30
CA SER A 179 7.00 -0.22 -17.98
C SER A 179 5.99 -0.49 -19.11
N GLN A 180 5.91 -1.74 -19.55
CA GLN A 180 5.05 -2.14 -20.66
C GLN A 180 3.59 -2.17 -20.23
N THR A 181 2.70 -1.74 -21.11
CA THR A 181 1.25 -1.77 -20.86
C THR A 181 0.61 -3.12 -21.16
N ASN A 182 1.19 -3.88 -22.10
CA ASN A 182 0.68 -5.17 -22.52
C ASN A 182 1.34 -6.30 -21.69
N PRO A 183 0.56 -7.19 -21.05
CA PRO A 183 1.10 -8.28 -20.21
C PRO A 183 2.11 -9.18 -20.92
N LYS A 184 1.93 -9.46 -22.21
CA LYS A 184 2.86 -10.27 -23.01
C LYS A 184 4.20 -9.58 -23.24
N ASN A 185 4.18 -8.26 -23.39
CA ASN A 185 5.41 -7.49 -23.54
C ASN A 185 6.09 -7.29 -22.18
N ALA A 186 5.29 -7.14 -21.11
CA ALA A 186 5.80 -7.03 -19.75
C ALA A 186 6.57 -8.28 -19.31
N ILE A 187 6.01 -9.48 -19.53
CA ILE A 187 6.71 -10.72 -19.19
C ILE A 187 7.97 -10.92 -20.02
N ARG A 188 7.96 -10.54 -21.30
CA ARG A 188 9.16 -10.60 -22.14
C ARG A 188 10.22 -9.63 -21.67
N GLU A 189 9.87 -8.38 -21.37
CA GLU A 189 10.80 -7.40 -20.81
C GLU A 189 11.44 -7.93 -19.52
N PHE A 190 10.61 -8.50 -18.63
CA PHE A 190 11.07 -9.08 -17.38
C PHE A 190 12.04 -10.25 -17.61
N LEU A 191 11.67 -11.23 -18.43
CA LEU A 191 12.53 -12.40 -18.71
C LEU A 191 13.78 -12.04 -19.52
N ASP A 192 13.67 -11.12 -20.50
CA ASP A 192 14.81 -10.66 -21.29
C ASP A 192 15.86 -9.98 -20.40
N PHE A 193 15.42 -9.29 -19.34
CA PHE A 193 16.31 -8.67 -18.36
C PHE A 193 17.06 -9.71 -17.51
N TYR A 194 16.40 -10.82 -17.14
CA TYR A 194 17.01 -11.91 -16.35
C TYR A 194 17.62 -13.04 -17.21
N ARG A 195 17.55 -12.95 -18.53
CA ARG A 195 18.02 -14.00 -19.45
C ARG A 195 19.49 -14.37 -19.25
N PRO A 196 20.44 -13.41 -19.06
CA PRO A 196 21.83 -13.77 -18.79
C PRO A 196 22.00 -14.65 -17.54
N GLN A 197 21.22 -14.39 -16.50
CA GLN A 197 21.24 -15.16 -15.26
C GLN A 197 20.64 -16.57 -15.45
N LEU A 198 19.54 -16.67 -16.20
CA LEU A 198 18.91 -17.94 -16.54
C LEU A 198 19.84 -18.82 -17.38
N GLU A 199 20.46 -18.25 -18.41
CA GLU A 199 21.45 -18.94 -19.25
C GLU A 199 22.63 -19.43 -18.39
N PHE A 200 23.12 -18.60 -17.47
CA PHE A 200 24.19 -18.99 -16.56
C PHE A 200 23.78 -20.14 -15.62
N LYS A 201 22.61 -20.04 -14.95
CA LYS A 201 22.09 -21.07 -14.04
C LYS A 201 21.91 -22.41 -14.76
N SER A 202 21.39 -22.39 -15.99
CA SER A 202 21.26 -23.59 -16.83
C SER A 202 22.59 -24.25 -17.23
N SER A 203 23.70 -23.49 -17.19
CA SER A 203 25.03 -23.96 -17.59
C SER A 203 25.88 -24.49 -16.43
N CYS A 204 25.40 -24.38 -15.18
CA CYS A 204 26.15 -24.71 -13.97
C CYS A 204 25.29 -25.58 -13.04
N GLU A 205 25.55 -26.89 -13.02
CA GLU A 205 24.74 -27.89 -12.27
C GLU A 205 24.86 -27.81 -10.73
N GLU A 206 25.84 -27.09 -10.16
CA GLU A 206 26.14 -27.10 -8.72
C GLU A 206 26.30 -25.69 -8.08
N PHE A 207 25.56 -24.69 -8.55
CA PHE A 207 25.70 -23.32 -8.00
C PHE A 207 24.44 -22.77 -7.34
N SER A 208 24.55 -22.44 -6.05
CA SER A 208 23.59 -21.61 -5.33
C SER A 208 24.08 -20.16 -5.37
N PHE A 209 23.36 -19.29 -6.08
CA PHE A 209 23.58 -17.84 -6.02
C PHE A 209 22.25 -17.13 -5.85
N ASN A 210 22.25 -16.03 -5.09
CA ASN A 210 21.08 -15.16 -5.00
C ASN A 210 20.99 -14.32 -6.28
N LEU A 211 19.98 -14.60 -7.10
CA LEU A 211 19.72 -13.89 -8.35
C LEU A 211 19.57 -12.38 -8.15
N GLU A 212 19.07 -11.93 -6.98
CA GLU A 212 18.83 -10.52 -6.67
C GLU A 212 20.10 -9.71 -6.40
N THR A 213 21.19 -10.33 -5.90
CA THR A 213 22.45 -9.63 -5.63
C THR A 213 23.29 -9.39 -6.88
N CYS A 214 23.09 -10.19 -7.93
CA CYS A 214 23.84 -10.11 -9.20
C CYS A 214 23.00 -9.52 -10.35
N VAL A 215 21.90 -8.85 -10.03
CA VAL A 215 21.01 -8.23 -11.00
C VAL A 215 21.71 -7.09 -11.74
N GLY A 216 21.94 -7.29 -13.04
CA GLY A 216 22.58 -6.30 -13.91
C GLY A 216 24.07 -6.54 -14.17
N CYS A 217 24.67 -7.60 -13.60
CA CYS A 217 26.03 -7.99 -13.97
C CYS A 217 26.06 -8.48 -15.42
N ARG A 218 27.01 -7.96 -16.20
CA ARG A 218 27.18 -8.32 -17.62
C ARG A 218 27.98 -9.60 -17.82
N ASN A 219 28.87 -9.91 -16.87
CA ASN A 219 29.78 -11.03 -16.95
C ASN A 219 29.60 -11.96 -15.75
N PHE A 220 29.21 -13.21 -16.02
CA PHE A 220 29.21 -14.30 -15.04
C PHE A 220 30.41 -15.19 -15.34
N TYR A 221 31.42 -15.23 -14.46
CA TYR A 221 32.65 -15.99 -14.67
C TYR A 221 32.90 -16.96 -13.50
N GLY A 222 32.76 -18.27 -13.72
CA GLY A 222 33.48 -19.25 -12.89
C GLY A 222 32.77 -20.56 -12.64
N ALA A 223 33.48 -21.66 -12.89
CA ALA A 223 33.04 -23.02 -12.64
C ALA A 223 33.21 -23.48 -11.18
N ASN A 224 33.82 -22.71 -10.27
CA ASN A 224 33.88 -23.09 -8.84
C ASN A 224 34.06 -21.94 -7.81
N ASN A 225 34.00 -20.65 -8.17
CA ASN A 225 33.81 -19.49 -7.27
C ASN A 225 33.90 -18.16 -8.06
N ILE A 226 33.14 -17.16 -7.57
CA ILE A 226 33.12 -15.72 -7.93
C ILE A 226 32.07 -15.30 -8.99
N VAL A 227 30.98 -14.67 -8.55
CA VAL A 227 30.21 -13.74 -9.41
C VAL A 227 30.82 -12.33 -9.18
N CYS A 228 31.33 -11.68 -10.23
CA CYS A 228 32.21 -10.49 -10.28
C CYS A 228 33.73 -10.79 -10.18
N ALA A 229 34.39 -11.12 -11.30
CA ALA A 229 35.84 -11.33 -11.36
C ALA A 229 36.52 -10.20 -12.15
N ILE A 230 37.10 -9.22 -11.44
CA ILE A 230 38.38 -8.48 -11.65
C ILE A 230 38.51 -7.43 -10.51
N HIS A 231 38.50 -7.84 -9.24
CA HIS A 231 39.00 -6.97 -8.16
C HIS A 231 39.73 -7.78 -7.09
N PRO A 232 41.00 -7.49 -6.76
CA PRO A 232 41.82 -8.31 -5.88
C PRO A 232 41.32 -8.40 -4.42
N TYR A 233 40.33 -7.59 -4.03
CA TYR A 233 39.80 -7.51 -2.67
C TYR A 233 38.33 -7.93 -2.52
N GLY A 234 37.67 -8.40 -3.59
CA GLY A 234 36.26 -8.82 -3.55
C GLY A 234 35.24 -7.67 -3.39
N TRP A 235 33.94 -8.02 -3.31
CA TRP A 235 32.81 -7.08 -3.19
C TRP A 235 32.57 -6.58 -1.75
N GLU A 236 33.18 -7.25 -0.76
CA GLU A 236 32.93 -7.03 0.66
C GLU A 236 33.43 -5.67 1.18
N GLN A 237 34.33 -5.01 0.46
CA GLN A 237 35.00 -3.79 0.94
C GLN A 237 34.36 -2.49 0.44
N ASP A 238 33.82 -2.46 -0.80
CA ASP A 238 33.45 -1.20 -1.46
C ASP A 238 32.00 -1.13 -1.98
N GLU A 239 31.15 -2.14 -1.69
CA GLU A 239 29.73 -2.28 -2.12
C GLU A 239 29.46 -2.10 -3.64
N ASN A 240 30.49 -1.85 -4.46
CA ASN A 240 30.39 -1.53 -5.88
C ASN A 240 31.07 -2.62 -6.72
N CYS A 241 30.28 -3.51 -7.33
CA CYS A 241 30.82 -4.50 -8.28
C CYS A 241 31.25 -3.78 -9.59
N PRO A 242 32.50 -3.95 -10.06
CA PRO A 242 33.00 -3.31 -11.29
C PRO A 242 32.36 -3.86 -12.58
N ASP A 243 31.83 -5.10 -12.54
CA ASP A 243 31.03 -5.71 -13.61
C ASP A 243 29.54 -5.28 -13.59
N TRP A 244 29.15 -4.47 -12.60
CA TRP A 244 27.84 -3.81 -12.56
C TRP A 244 27.81 -2.67 -13.57
N GLU A 245 27.81 -3.03 -14.85
CA GLU A 245 27.48 -2.09 -15.91
C GLU A 245 25.96 -2.06 -16.00
N PHE A 246 25.32 -1.00 -15.47
CA PHE A 246 23.95 -0.69 -15.89
C PHE A 246 23.97 -0.59 -17.41
N ASN A 247 23.45 -1.61 -18.10
CA ASN A 247 23.25 -1.52 -19.51
C ASN A 247 22.27 -0.36 -19.72
N LYS A 248 22.78 0.79 -20.16
CA LYS A 248 22.00 2.03 -20.31
C LYS A 248 20.79 1.83 -21.25
N ARG A 249 20.77 0.73 -22.02
CA ARG A 249 19.68 0.34 -22.93
C ARG A 249 18.66 -0.64 -22.31
N ASN A 250 18.93 -1.24 -21.14
CA ASN A 250 18.10 -2.25 -20.45
C ASN A 250 17.93 -1.91 -18.95
N ARG A 251 17.61 -0.64 -18.64
CA ARG A 251 17.28 -0.27 -17.26
C ARG A 251 15.88 -0.81 -16.93
N ARG A 252 15.84 -1.90 -16.16
CA ARG A 252 14.59 -2.35 -15.54
C ARG A 252 14.10 -1.25 -14.59
N VAL A 253 12.83 -0.89 -14.73
CA VAL A 253 12.15 0.03 -13.82
C VAL A 253 11.64 -0.80 -12.66
N TYR A 254 11.85 -0.31 -11.43
CA TYR A 254 11.41 -0.95 -10.21
C TYR A 254 10.44 -0.05 -9.48
N PHE A 255 9.53 -0.65 -8.71
CA PHE A 255 8.88 0.12 -7.68
C PHE A 255 9.93 0.51 -6.61
N PRO A 256 9.76 1.66 -5.93
CA PRO A 256 10.71 2.16 -4.94
C PRO A 256 11.18 1.12 -3.92
N PHE A 257 10.29 0.21 -3.52
CA PHE A 257 10.55 -0.78 -2.47
C PHE A 257 10.49 -2.24 -2.98
N GLU A 258 10.62 -2.46 -4.29
CA GLU A 258 10.65 -3.83 -4.85
C GLU A 258 12.01 -4.52 -4.68
N ARG A 259 13.10 -3.75 -4.59
CA ARG A 259 14.46 -4.30 -4.49
C ARG A 259 14.79 -4.68 -3.04
N GLN A 260 15.29 -5.88 -2.82
CA GLN A 260 15.63 -6.37 -1.48
C GLN A 260 16.69 -5.49 -0.79
N GLY A 261 17.69 -5.01 -1.51
CA GLY A 261 18.71 -4.11 -0.91
C GLY A 261 18.12 -2.82 -0.32
N VAL A 262 17.02 -2.30 -0.87
CA VAL A 262 16.30 -1.15 -0.28
C VAL A 262 15.63 -1.57 1.04
N ILE A 263 15.00 -2.75 1.07
CA ILE A 263 14.36 -3.30 2.26
C ILE A 263 15.38 -3.54 3.37
N ASP A 264 16.53 -4.13 3.05
CA ASP A 264 17.62 -4.38 4.01
C ASP A 264 18.16 -3.07 4.60
N GLN A 265 18.29 -2.03 3.77
CA GLN A 265 18.69 -0.70 4.24
C GLN A 265 17.66 -0.10 5.22
N LEU A 266 16.37 -0.19 4.91
CA LEU A 266 15.31 0.30 5.79
C LEU A 266 15.28 -0.48 7.10
N ASN A 267 15.44 -1.81 7.05
CA ASN A 267 15.48 -2.67 8.24
C ASN A 267 16.57 -2.27 9.23
N ARG A 268 17.78 -1.96 8.75
CA ARG A 268 18.87 -1.47 9.62
C ARG A 268 18.49 -0.24 10.45
N SER A 269 17.55 0.59 9.98
CA SER A 269 17.11 1.79 10.68
C SER A 269 16.03 1.55 11.76
N ILE A 270 15.33 0.41 11.72
CA ILE A 270 14.21 0.11 12.61
C ILE A 270 14.42 -1.09 13.53
N GLU A 271 15.45 -1.91 13.26
CA GLU A 271 15.76 -3.14 14.00
C GLU A 271 15.90 -2.92 15.52
N GLN A 272 16.53 -1.83 15.93
CA GLN A 272 16.71 -1.47 17.35
C GLN A 272 15.39 -1.29 18.10
N ASN A 273 14.31 -0.96 17.38
CA ASN A 273 12.98 -0.77 17.92
C ASN A 273 12.08 -1.99 17.76
N GLN A 274 12.66 -3.19 17.55
CA GLN A 274 11.92 -4.45 17.41
C GLN A 274 10.86 -4.36 16.31
N ALA A 275 11.27 -3.83 15.15
CA ALA A 275 10.44 -3.79 13.98
C ALA A 275 11.23 -4.26 12.77
N HIS A 276 10.54 -4.91 11.82
CA HIS A 276 11.14 -5.45 10.62
C HIS A 276 10.17 -5.37 9.44
N LEU A 277 10.70 -5.09 8.27
CA LEU A 277 10.03 -4.97 6.99
C LEU A 277 10.36 -6.20 6.13
N ILE A 278 9.31 -6.86 5.65
CA ILE A 278 9.39 -8.04 4.82
C ILE A 278 8.86 -7.70 3.43
N LYS A 279 9.59 -8.08 2.39
CA LYS A 279 9.12 -8.05 1.01
C LYS A 279 8.32 -9.31 0.73
N ASN A 280 7.05 -9.16 0.34
CA ASN A 280 6.24 -10.28 -0.11
C ASN A 280 6.35 -10.40 -1.63
N ASP A 281 6.22 -11.61 -2.16
CA ASP A 281 6.33 -11.87 -3.60
C ASP A 281 5.15 -11.36 -4.42
N ASP A 282 4.07 -10.91 -3.77
CA ASP A 282 2.81 -10.52 -4.39
C ASP A 282 2.70 -9.03 -4.72
N GLY A 283 3.81 -8.29 -4.66
CA GLY A 283 3.80 -6.85 -4.89
C GLY A 283 3.51 -6.03 -3.63
N THR A 284 3.50 -6.68 -2.46
CA THR A 284 3.25 -6.03 -1.17
C THR A 284 4.46 -6.15 -0.23
N LEU A 285 4.39 -5.39 0.85
CA LEU A 285 5.35 -5.37 1.95
C LEU A 285 4.59 -5.54 3.26
N THR A 286 5.18 -6.28 4.19
CA THR A 286 4.69 -6.40 5.57
C THR A 286 5.68 -5.74 6.51
N LEU A 287 5.31 -4.61 7.10
CA LEU A 287 6.03 -4.02 8.22
C LEU A 287 5.44 -4.55 9.52
N TRP A 288 6.25 -5.31 10.25
CA TRP A 288 5.90 -5.90 11.52
C TRP A 288 6.56 -5.14 12.66
N ASP A 289 5.77 -4.75 13.66
CA ASP A 289 6.22 -4.12 14.89
C ASP A 289 6.07 -5.14 16.03
N ASP A 290 7.14 -5.89 16.31
CA ASP A 290 7.15 -6.94 17.33
C ASP A 290 6.87 -6.39 18.72
N TYR A 291 7.27 -5.14 18.98
CA TYR A 291 7.03 -4.51 20.26
C TYR A 291 5.53 -4.39 20.54
N THR A 292 4.75 -3.83 19.60
CA THR A 292 3.28 -3.64 19.76
C THR A 292 2.45 -4.80 19.21
N ASN A 293 3.09 -5.80 18.60
CA ASN A 293 2.48 -6.93 17.91
C ASN A 293 1.50 -6.49 16.80
N ARG A 294 1.84 -5.41 16.08
CA ARG A 294 1.03 -4.87 14.98
C ARG A 294 1.69 -5.07 13.62
N ARG A 295 0.88 -5.08 12.58
CA ARG A 295 1.27 -5.30 11.18
C ARG A 295 0.69 -4.24 10.28
N PHE A 296 1.54 -3.74 9.41
CA PHE A 296 1.19 -2.74 8.43
C PHE A 296 1.55 -3.26 7.03
N HIS A 297 0.59 -3.20 6.11
CA HIS A 297 0.77 -3.72 4.76
C HIS A 297 0.84 -2.57 3.77
N PHE A 298 1.86 -2.58 2.92
CA PHE A 298 2.09 -1.57 1.90
C PHE A 298 2.21 -2.20 0.52
N SER A 299 1.90 -1.46 -0.53
CA SER A 299 2.35 -1.83 -1.89
C SER A 299 3.87 -1.64 -2.01
N TRP A 300 4.49 -2.21 -3.05
CA TRP A 300 5.88 -1.87 -3.40
C TRP A 300 6.09 -0.39 -3.78
N SER A 301 5.02 0.36 -4.08
CA SER A 301 5.09 1.83 -4.21
C SER A 301 5.12 2.56 -2.87
N GLY A 302 4.96 1.86 -1.75
CA GLY A 302 4.99 2.41 -0.40
C GLY A 302 3.64 2.92 0.08
N ILE A 303 2.55 2.65 -0.64
CA ILE A 303 1.22 3.11 -0.27
C ILE A 303 0.61 2.11 0.71
N LEU A 304 0.08 2.59 1.84
CA LEU A 304 -0.61 1.76 2.82
C LEU A 304 -1.85 1.11 2.18
N LEU A 305 -1.98 -0.21 2.34
CA LEU A 305 -3.10 -0.97 1.78
C LEU A 305 -4.38 -0.86 2.63
N ASP A 306 -5.53 -0.91 1.95
CA ASP A 306 -6.83 -0.95 2.60
C ASP A 306 -6.94 -2.16 3.53
N GLY A 307 -7.45 -1.92 4.74
CA GLY A 307 -7.58 -2.95 5.77
C GLY A 307 -6.32 -3.19 6.61
N SER A 308 -5.18 -2.57 6.27
CA SER A 308 -4.00 -2.53 7.13
C SER A 308 -4.29 -1.83 8.47
N ASP A 309 -3.46 -2.10 9.49
CA ASP A 309 -3.45 -1.27 10.69
C ASP A 309 -2.92 0.14 10.38
N LYS A 310 -3.18 1.08 11.28
CA LYS A 310 -2.82 2.48 11.15
C LYS A 310 -2.12 2.98 12.39
N LEU A 311 -1.03 3.71 12.20
CA LEU A 311 -0.41 4.51 13.24
C LEU A 311 -1.14 5.86 13.30
N VAL A 312 -2.04 5.99 14.27
CA VAL A 312 -2.83 7.22 14.48
C VAL A 312 -1.95 8.42 14.84
N GLU A 313 -0.74 8.16 15.34
CA GLU A 313 0.26 9.13 15.76
C GLU A 313 0.87 9.90 14.58
N ILE A 314 0.87 9.33 13.38
CA ILE A 314 1.48 9.91 12.17
C ILE A 314 0.54 10.93 11.49
N GLY A 315 -0.75 10.94 11.83
CA GLY A 315 -1.74 11.89 11.31
C GLY A 315 -2.17 11.64 9.84
N LYS A 316 -1.22 11.46 8.92
CA LYS A 316 -1.44 11.02 7.52
C LYS A 316 -0.66 9.73 7.22
N PRO A 317 -1.10 8.58 7.76
CA PRO A 317 -0.33 7.34 7.73
C PRO A 317 -0.49 6.59 6.40
N ASP A 318 -0.21 7.24 5.26
CA ASP A 318 -0.49 6.64 3.95
C ASP A 318 0.78 6.14 3.25
N GLN A 319 1.98 6.48 3.77
CA GLN A 319 3.26 6.15 3.14
C GLN A 319 4.17 5.33 4.07
N LEU A 320 4.87 4.35 3.48
CA LEU A 320 5.82 3.48 4.18
C LEU A 320 6.92 4.26 4.91
N LEU A 321 7.49 5.28 4.27
CA LEU A 321 8.61 6.03 4.84
C LEU A 321 8.22 6.77 6.12
N ASP A 322 6.98 7.21 6.26
CA ASP A 322 6.50 7.84 7.49
C ASP A 322 6.50 6.83 8.65
N TYR A 323 6.12 5.57 8.37
CA TYR A 323 6.15 4.50 9.36
C TYR A 323 7.57 4.10 9.74
N ILE A 324 8.47 3.99 8.76
CA ILE A 324 9.89 3.72 9.01
C ILE A 324 10.47 4.83 9.89
N GLN A 325 10.22 6.10 9.56
CA GLN A 325 10.69 7.23 10.34
C GLN A 325 10.12 7.22 11.77
N TYR A 326 8.83 6.93 11.93
CA TYR A 326 8.21 6.82 13.24
C TYR A 326 8.86 5.73 14.08
N LEU A 327 9.02 4.52 13.52
CA LEU A 327 9.59 3.38 14.24
C LEU A 327 11.08 3.57 14.52
N ALA A 328 11.84 4.18 13.63
CA ALA A 328 13.26 4.48 13.84
C ALA A 328 13.48 5.46 15.01
N ASN A 329 12.58 6.43 15.19
CA ASN A 329 12.68 7.45 16.23
C ASN A 329 11.81 7.19 17.46
N ARG A 330 11.10 6.05 17.50
CA ARG A 330 10.21 5.72 18.60
C ARG A 330 11.03 5.51 19.87
N ASN A 331 10.68 6.24 20.92
CA ASN A 331 11.13 5.94 22.27
C ASN A 331 10.12 5.02 22.95
N VAL A 332 10.52 3.77 23.16
CA VAL A 332 9.72 2.82 23.93
C VAL A 332 9.86 3.14 25.41
N ILE A 333 8.78 3.66 26.01
CA ILE A 333 8.69 3.88 27.47
C ILE A 333 7.86 2.75 28.04
N GLU A 334 8.51 1.80 28.72
CA GLU A 334 7.81 0.71 29.41
C GLU A 334 7.07 1.26 30.64
N VAL A 335 5.74 1.15 30.63
CA VAL A 335 4.89 1.53 31.76
C VAL A 335 4.38 0.25 32.40
N ASP A 336 4.87 -0.11 33.58
CA ASP A 336 4.36 -1.28 34.29
C ASP A 336 2.97 -1.00 34.92
N TYR A 337 1.95 -1.63 34.35
CA TYR A 337 0.57 -1.56 34.82
C TYR A 337 0.27 -2.51 36.00
N SER A 338 1.21 -3.35 36.45
CA SER A 338 1.03 -4.23 37.62
C SER A 338 0.60 -3.46 38.87
N SER A 339 1.14 -2.25 39.05
CA SER A 339 0.80 -1.34 40.16
C SER A 339 -0.59 -0.69 40.06
N LYS A 340 -1.25 -0.78 38.89
CA LYS A 340 -2.56 -0.15 38.61
C LYS A 340 -3.72 -1.14 38.63
N ILE A 341 -3.48 -2.39 39.04
CA ILE A 341 -4.49 -3.46 38.98
C ILE A 341 -5.69 -3.18 39.89
N ASP A 342 -5.46 -2.64 41.09
CA ASP A 342 -6.54 -2.27 42.01
C ASP A 342 -7.42 -1.16 41.41
N GLU A 343 -6.80 -0.20 40.73
CA GLU A 343 -7.50 0.87 40.02
C GLU A 343 -8.37 0.31 38.90
N PHE A 344 -7.82 -0.56 38.03
CA PHE A 344 -8.58 -1.20 36.97
C PHE A 344 -9.72 -2.08 37.50
N THR A 345 -9.48 -2.82 38.58
CA THR A 345 -10.50 -3.65 39.23
C THR A 345 -11.65 -2.79 39.75
N GLN A 346 -11.36 -1.63 40.33
CA GLN A 346 -12.38 -0.69 40.77
C GLN A 346 -13.14 -0.09 39.59
N GLN A 347 -12.45 0.29 38.51
CA GLN A 347 -13.07 0.88 37.32
C GLN A 347 -13.99 -0.10 36.58
N LEU A 348 -13.65 -1.39 36.58
CA LEU A 348 -14.38 -2.44 35.86
C LEU A 348 -15.37 -3.23 36.75
N ARG A 349 -15.68 -2.71 37.95
CA ARG A 349 -16.65 -3.33 38.85
C ARG A 349 -17.98 -3.60 38.14
N ASP A 350 -18.45 -4.84 38.24
CA ASP A 350 -19.66 -5.38 37.59
C ASP A 350 -19.64 -5.36 36.05
N VAL A 351 -18.44 -5.30 35.44
CA VAL A 351 -18.23 -5.38 33.98
C VAL A 351 -17.29 -6.53 33.63
N ALA A 352 -16.16 -6.60 34.33
CA ALA A 352 -15.11 -7.56 34.05
C ALA A 352 -14.30 -7.86 35.32
N THR A 353 -13.67 -9.03 35.34
CA THR A 353 -12.68 -9.39 36.35
C THR A 353 -11.29 -9.12 35.79
N VAL A 354 -10.42 -8.49 36.58
CA VAL A 354 -9.01 -8.28 36.24
C VAL A 354 -8.18 -9.25 37.06
N GLU A 355 -7.30 -10.01 36.40
CA GLU A 355 -6.43 -11.01 37.03
C GLU A 355 -5.00 -10.84 36.54
N ILE A 356 -4.02 -11.03 37.42
CA ILE A 356 -2.62 -11.16 37.04
C ILE A 356 -2.29 -12.63 36.83
N SER A 357 -1.50 -12.93 35.81
CA SER A 357 -0.88 -14.23 35.56
C SER A 357 0.61 -14.06 35.29
N ASP A 358 1.33 -15.17 35.20
CA ASP A 358 2.77 -15.17 34.88
C ASP A 358 3.08 -14.41 33.58
N ASP A 359 2.19 -14.49 32.59
CA ASP A 359 2.36 -13.87 31.27
C ASP A 359 1.83 -12.43 31.16
N GLY A 360 1.30 -11.85 32.25
CA GLY A 360 0.78 -10.48 32.27
C GLY A 360 -0.62 -10.31 32.88
N ILE A 361 -1.38 -9.37 32.33
CA ILE A 361 -2.68 -8.91 32.82
C ILE A 361 -3.81 -9.48 31.97
N ASN A 362 -4.75 -10.16 32.61
CA ASN A 362 -5.93 -10.75 32.00
C ASN A 362 -7.18 -9.97 32.38
N ILE A 363 -8.01 -9.66 31.40
CA ILE A 363 -9.36 -9.12 31.62
C ILE A 363 -10.37 -10.15 31.15
N LYS A 364 -11.23 -10.58 32.05
CA LYS A 364 -12.29 -11.55 31.80
C LYS A 364 -13.63 -10.84 31.79
N VAL A 365 -14.30 -10.87 30.65
CA VAL A 365 -15.67 -10.36 30.53
C VAL A 365 -16.61 -11.55 30.61
N ASN A 366 -17.41 -11.59 31.66
CA ASN A 366 -18.46 -12.56 31.81
C ASN A 366 -19.73 -11.98 31.18
N TYR A 367 -20.36 -12.77 30.31
CA TYR A 367 -21.75 -12.64 29.85
C TYR A 367 -21.97 -12.09 28.44
N CYS A 368 -22.80 -12.80 27.68
CA CYS A 368 -23.37 -12.39 26.40
C CYS A 368 -24.88 -12.59 26.47
N SER A 369 -25.63 -11.53 26.75
CA SER A 369 -27.06 -11.69 27.11
C SER A 369 -27.94 -12.06 25.91
N LYS A 370 -27.48 -11.77 24.69
CA LYS A 370 -28.16 -12.20 23.46
C LYS A 370 -28.23 -13.72 23.30
N LEU A 371 -27.26 -14.46 23.84
CA LEU A 371 -27.18 -15.91 23.67
C LEU A 371 -27.57 -16.68 24.94
N ASN A 372 -27.70 -15.99 26.08
CA ASN A 372 -27.95 -16.61 27.39
C ASN A 372 -26.97 -17.76 27.72
N ILE A 373 -25.74 -17.65 27.23
CA ILE A 373 -24.64 -18.58 27.47
C ILE A 373 -23.52 -17.82 28.18
N ASN A 374 -22.96 -18.43 29.23
CA ASN A 374 -21.73 -17.96 29.86
C ASN A 374 -20.56 -18.28 28.91
N ILE A 375 -20.29 -17.38 27.96
CA ILE A 375 -19.04 -17.39 27.21
C ILE A 375 -18.11 -16.43 27.94
N GLU A 376 -17.14 -17.00 28.67
CA GLU A 376 -16.04 -16.24 29.25
C GLU A 376 -15.12 -15.78 28.11
N ARG A 377 -14.98 -14.46 27.93
CA ARG A 377 -14.00 -13.89 27.01
C ARG A 377 -12.80 -13.39 27.80
N LYS A 378 -11.63 -13.93 27.47
CA LYS A 378 -10.36 -13.58 28.11
C LYS A 378 -9.50 -12.75 27.17
N TYR A 379 -9.27 -11.50 27.53
CA TYR A 379 -8.35 -10.58 26.84
C TYR A 379 -7.03 -10.54 27.61
N ARG A 380 -5.91 -10.63 26.90
CA ARG A 380 -4.58 -10.77 27.53
C ARG A 380 -3.64 -9.67 27.08
N PHE A 381 -2.99 -9.06 28.05
CA PHE A 381 -2.04 -7.98 27.86
C PHE A 381 -0.76 -8.31 28.62
N ARG A 382 0.38 -7.88 28.11
CA ARG A 382 1.62 -7.83 28.88
C ARG A 382 1.48 -6.82 30.03
N PHE A 383 2.45 -6.82 30.95
CA PHE A 383 2.50 -5.84 32.04
C PHE A 383 2.63 -4.39 31.55
N ASP A 384 3.22 -4.17 30.37
CA ASP A 384 3.28 -2.86 29.72
C ASP A 384 1.98 -2.45 28.99
N GLY A 385 0.94 -3.27 29.09
CA GLY A 385 -0.38 -3.00 28.53
C GLY A 385 -0.52 -3.33 27.04
N ILE A 386 0.50 -3.91 26.41
CA ILE A 386 0.45 -4.31 25.00
C ILE A 386 -0.30 -5.66 24.85
N PRO A 387 -1.20 -5.79 23.88
CA PRO A 387 -2.00 -7.01 23.70
C PRO A 387 -1.15 -8.18 23.20
N LEU A 388 -1.37 -9.38 23.76
CA LEU A 388 -0.73 -10.60 23.25
C LEU A 388 -1.37 -11.08 21.93
N TYR A 389 -2.67 -10.84 21.75
CA TYR A 389 -3.43 -11.30 20.59
C TYR A 389 -4.32 -10.18 20.01
N PRO A 390 -3.73 -9.16 19.35
CA PRO A 390 -4.47 -8.00 18.86
C PRO A 390 -5.44 -8.31 17.70
N TYR A 391 -5.31 -9.48 17.06
CA TYR A 391 -6.11 -9.88 15.89
C TYR A 391 -7.18 -10.93 16.17
N GLU A 392 -7.41 -11.30 17.44
CA GLU A 392 -8.50 -12.22 17.76
C GLU A 392 -9.86 -11.61 17.42
N SER A 393 -10.79 -12.45 16.96
CA SER A 393 -12.14 -12.03 16.56
C SER A 393 -12.96 -11.41 17.70
N ILE A 394 -12.53 -11.62 18.96
CA ILE A 394 -13.15 -11.02 20.15
C ILE A 394 -12.75 -9.56 20.36
N VAL A 395 -11.67 -9.07 19.73
CA VAL A 395 -11.17 -7.70 19.90
C VAL A 395 -12.18 -6.71 19.32
N PRO A 396 -12.56 -5.64 20.07
CA PRO A 396 -13.48 -4.63 19.57
C PRO A 396 -12.93 -3.91 18.33
N GLN A 397 -13.65 -3.98 17.21
CA GLN A 397 -13.23 -3.37 15.94
C GLN A 397 -12.98 -1.85 16.02
N VAL A 398 -13.67 -1.15 16.93
CA VAL A 398 -13.47 0.29 17.17
C VAL A 398 -12.06 0.59 17.70
N LEU A 399 -11.43 -0.38 18.38
CA LEU A 399 -10.09 -0.25 18.93
C LEU A 399 -9.00 -0.76 17.99
N LYS A 400 -9.33 -1.25 16.78
CA LYS A 400 -8.38 -1.94 15.88
C LYS A 400 -7.02 -1.23 15.76
N HIS A 401 -7.00 0.08 15.63
CA HIS A 401 -5.77 0.87 15.41
C HIS A 401 -5.09 1.36 16.70
N ASN A 402 -5.76 1.25 17.85
CA ASN A 402 -5.26 1.71 19.14
C ASN A 402 -5.71 0.74 20.26
N TYR A 403 -5.48 -0.56 20.06
CA TYR A 403 -5.89 -1.59 21.01
C TYR A 403 -4.76 -1.85 22.01
N ASN A 404 -4.94 -1.36 23.23
CA ASN A 404 -4.05 -1.59 24.37
C ASN A 404 -4.86 -1.67 25.66
N LEU A 405 -4.24 -2.03 26.78
CA LEU A 405 -4.91 -2.22 28.06
C LEU A 405 -5.71 -0.98 28.49
N ALA A 406 -5.11 0.21 28.42
CA ALA A 406 -5.75 1.45 28.86
C ALA A 406 -7.00 1.78 28.03
N THR A 407 -6.86 1.81 26.70
CA THR A 407 -7.98 2.08 25.78
C THR A 407 -9.07 1.02 25.87
N PHE A 408 -8.70 -0.24 26.12
CA PHE A 408 -9.66 -1.32 26.30
C PHE A 408 -10.44 -1.19 27.61
N VAL A 409 -9.80 -0.86 28.72
CA VAL A 409 -10.46 -0.57 30.01
C VAL A 409 -11.45 0.58 29.86
N GLU A 410 -11.05 1.67 29.20
CA GLU A 410 -11.94 2.81 28.94
C GLU A 410 -13.14 2.42 28.07
N TRP A 411 -12.90 1.63 27.04
CA TRP A 411 -13.95 1.14 26.15
C TRP A 411 -14.96 0.24 26.89
N LEU A 412 -14.49 -0.69 27.72
CA LEU A 412 -15.35 -1.54 28.56
C LEU A 412 -16.22 -0.70 29.49
N ARG A 413 -15.64 0.30 30.15
CA ARG A 413 -16.36 1.23 31.02
C ARG A 413 -17.46 1.98 30.27
N ALA A 414 -17.15 2.50 29.08
CA ALA A 414 -18.11 3.21 28.24
C ALA A 414 -19.22 2.30 27.68
N ASN A 415 -18.96 0.99 27.54
CA ASN A 415 -19.88 0.02 26.94
C ASN A 415 -20.51 -0.95 27.95
N LYS A 416 -20.44 -0.68 29.26
CA LYS A 416 -21.01 -1.51 30.34
C LYS A 416 -22.43 -2.02 30.05
N LEU A 417 -23.30 -1.16 29.54
CA LEU A 417 -24.70 -1.50 29.22
C LEU A 417 -24.87 -2.42 28.00
N ARG A 418 -23.92 -2.43 27.07
CA ARG A 418 -23.93 -3.31 25.89
C ARG A 418 -23.34 -4.67 26.18
N ILE A 419 -22.43 -4.73 27.16
CA ILE A 419 -21.75 -5.96 27.60
C ILE A 419 -22.67 -6.76 28.53
N ASN A 420 -23.43 -6.08 29.40
CA ASN A 420 -24.42 -6.69 30.28
C ASN A 420 -25.79 -6.91 29.60
N ARG A 421 -25.89 -6.71 28.26
CA ARG A 421 -27.05 -6.97 27.37
C ARG A 421 -26.72 -7.97 26.27
#